data_AF-A0A3B5KU32-F1
#
_entry.id   AF-A0A3B5KU32-F1
#
_cell.length_a   1.000
_cell.length_b   1.000
_cell.length_c   1.000
_cell.angle_alpha   90.00
_cell.angle_beta   90.00
_cell.angle_gamma   90.00
#
_symmetry.space_group_name_H-M   'P 1'
#
loop_
_entity.id
_entity.type
_entity.pdbx_description
1 polymer ?
#
loop_
_entity_poly.entity_id
_entity_poly.type
_entity_poly.pdbx_seq_one_letter_code
_entity_poly.pdbx_strand_id
1 'polypeptide(L)'
;PPSNKKTGGKAYGHLKSQQEEKLNSINEAFLSDSKYADEEDLATKLEIFKKKYMEFDLNDKGDIDMMGLKRMLEKLGLAKTHLELKKMMSEVAGGPSKDTISYHDFLDMMLGKRNAILKILMFEGMGKEQEQKDVGPPSRKTFSDLP
;
A
#
# COMPACT_ATOMS: atom_id res chain seq x y z
N PRO A 1 2.06 -33.14 2.64
CA PRO A 1 3.05 -32.06 2.43
C PRO A 1 2.63 -31.08 1.32
N PRO A 2 2.44 -29.77 1.60
CA PRO A 2 2.38 -28.78 0.54
C PRO A 2 3.81 -28.22 0.36
N SER A 3 4.58 -28.75 -0.59
CA SER A 3 4.73 -28.19 -1.94
C SER A 3 5.06 -26.70 -1.96
N ASN A 4 6.25 -26.40 -1.46
CA ASN A 4 6.98 -25.15 -1.66
C ASN A 4 7.26 -24.95 -3.17
N LYS A 5 6.46 -24.14 -3.87
CA LYS A 5 6.74 -23.73 -5.26
C LYS A 5 7.20 -22.27 -5.28
N LYS A 6 8.50 -22.06 -5.04
CA LYS A 6 9.21 -20.81 -5.37
C LYS A 6 9.65 -20.86 -6.84
N THR A 7 8.75 -20.56 -7.77
CA THR A 7 9.11 -20.44 -9.21
C THR A 7 9.09 -18.99 -9.72
N GLY A 8 8.81 -18.01 -8.85
CA GLY A 8 8.72 -16.59 -9.22
C GLY A 8 10.01 -15.79 -8.98
N GLY A 9 11.19 -16.26 -9.36
CA GLY A 9 12.44 -15.54 -9.04
C GLY A 9 12.71 -14.33 -9.94
N LYS A 10 12.91 -14.58 -11.25
CA LYS A 10 13.37 -13.55 -12.19
C LYS A 10 12.24 -12.74 -12.82
N ALA A 11 11.17 -13.40 -13.28
CA ALA A 11 10.04 -12.74 -13.92
C ALA A 11 9.27 -11.83 -12.95
N TYR A 12 9.03 -12.30 -11.72
CA TYR A 12 8.39 -11.51 -10.67
C TYR A 12 9.23 -10.30 -10.27
N GLY A 13 10.55 -10.47 -10.13
CA GLY A 13 11.47 -9.35 -9.85
C GLY A 13 11.44 -8.30 -10.96
N HIS A 14 11.43 -8.73 -12.24
CA HIS A 14 11.32 -7.82 -13.36
C HIS A 14 9.97 -7.07 -13.39
N LEU A 15 8.86 -7.75 -13.14
CA LEU A 15 7.54 -7.13 -13.02
C LEU A 15 7.48 -6.09 -11.90
N LYS A 16 8.09 -6.39 -10.75
CA LYS A 16 8.18 -5.44 -9.63
C LYS A 16 9.06 -4.23 -9.94
N SER A 17 10.16 -4.41 -10.69
CA SER A 17 11.00 -3.30 -11.16
C SER A 17 10.24 -2.39 -12.13
N GLN A 18 9.54 -2.96 -13.12
CA GLN A 18 8.73 -2.18 -14.07
C GLN A 18 7.62 -1.42 -13.35
N GLN A 19 6.98 -2.06 -12.37
CA GLN A 19 5.99 -1.41 -11.53
C GLN A 19 6.61 -0.21 -10.80
N GLU A 20 7.77 -0.39 -10.15
CA GLU A 20 8.46 0.69 -9.43
C GLU A 20 8.84 1.86 -10.35
N GLU A 21 9.37 1.58 -11.54
CA GLU A 21 9.69 2.61 -12.55
C GLU A 21 8.46 3.43 -12.97
N LYS A 22 7.31 2.77 -13.14
CA LYS A 22 6.04 3.46 -13.43
C LYS A 22 5.64 4.37 -12.26
N LEU A 23 5.76 3.91 -11.01
CA LEU A 23 5.43 4.73 -9.85
C LEU A 23 6.42 5.89 -9.68
N ASN A 24 7.70 5.69 -9.96
CA ASN A 24 8.71 6.76 -9.95
C ASN A 24 8.36 7.86 -10.95
N SER A 25 7.97 7.48 -12.17
CA SER A 25 7.54 8.44 -13.20
C SER A 25 6.34 9.28 -12.75
N ILE A 26 5.44 8.69 -11.97
CA ILE A 26 4.30 9.42 -11.39
C ILE A 26 4.76 10.34 -10.25
N ASN A 27 5.68 9.88 -9.40
CA ASN A 27 6.24 10.72 -8.34
C ASN A 27 6.93 11.97 -8.90
N GLU A 28 7.71 11.84 -9.97
CA GLU A 28 8.34 12.98 -10.65
C GLU A 28 7.29 13.98 -11.16
N ALA A 29 6.17 13.50 -11.73
CA ALA A 29 5.08 14.37 -12.14
C ALA A 29 4.49 15.15 -10.95
N PHE A 30 4.26 14.49 -9.81
CA PHE A 30 3.77 15.14 -8.58
C PHE A 30 4.78 16.14 -8.00
N LEU A 31 6.09 15.85 -8.07
CA LEU A 31 7.14 16.77 -7.63
C LEU A 31 7.20 18.05 -8.47
N SER A 32 6.90 17.93 -9.77
CA SER A 32 6.89 19.07 -10.69
C SER A 32 5.57 19.87 -10.71
N ASP A 33 4.51 19.35 -10.10
CA ASP A 33 3.19 19.97 -10.12
C ASP A 33 3.10 21.07 -9.06
N SER A 34 2.86 22.31 -9.53
CA SER A 34 2.66 23.50 -8.70
C SER A 34 1.56 23.34 -7.63
N LYS A 35 0.61 22.42 -7.82
CA LYS A 35 -0.44 22.09 -6.85
C LYS A 35 0.14 21.65 -5.50
N TYR A 36 1.31 21.03 -5.48
CA TYR A 36 1.95 20.48 -4.29
C TYR A 36 3.19 21.27 -3.85
N ALA A 37 3.41 22.47 -4.41
CA ALA A 37 4.61 23.27 -4.11
C ALA A 37 4.76 23.63 -2.62
N ASP A 38 3.63 23.76 -1.89
CA ASP A 38 3.60 24.06 -0.46
C ASP A 38 3.64 22.79 0.43
N GLU A 39 3.69 21.59 -0.16
CA GLU A 39 3.72 20.35 0.61
C GLU A 39 5.14 20.08 1.15
N GLU A 40 5.31 20.28 2.45
CA GLU A 40 6.58 19.98 3.13
C GLU A 40 6.97 18.50 2.97
N ASP A 41 8.27 18.24 2.76
CA ASP A 41 8.84 16.90 2.60
C ASP A 41 8.16 16.04 1.53
N LEU A 42 7.61 16.66 0.47
CA LEU A 42 6.87 15.96 -0.58
C LEU A 42 7.62 14.75 -1.15
N ALA A 43 8.90 14.90 -1.49
CA ALA A 43 9.72 13.79 -2.01
C ALA A 43 9.78 12.60 -1.06
N THR A 44 10.00 12.86 0.23
CA THR A 44 10.03 11.82 1.27
C THR A 44 8.67 11.15 1.42
N LYS A 45 7.58 11.94 1.42
CA LYS A 45 6.20 11.42 1.50
C LYS A 45 5.88 10.53 0.30
N LEU A 46 6.21 10.96 -0.91
CA LEU A 46 6.01 10.18 -2.14
C LEU A 46 6.75 8.85 -2.10
N GLU A 47 7.98 8.81 -1.60
CA GLU A 47 8.73 7.56 -1.42
C GLU A 47 8.09 6.61 -0.39
N ILE A 48 7.59 7.15 0.73
CA ILE A 48 6.85 6.35 1.73
C ILE A 48 5.56 5.79 1.12
N PHE A 49 4.80 6.64 0.42
CA PHE A 49 3.54 6.26 -0.21
C PHE A 49 3.74 5.26 -1.35
N LYS A 50 4.81 5.39 -2.15
CA LYS A 50 5.20 4.41 -3.18
C LYS A 50 5.43 3.03 -2.57
N LYS A 51 6.27 2.97 -1.54
CA LYS A 51 6.57 1.71 -0.84
C LYS A 51 5.29 1.09 -0.28
N LYS A 52 4.43 1.89 0.35
CA LYS A 52 3.16 1.40 0.88
C LYS A 52 2.23 0.90 -0.22
N TYR A 53 2.13 1.60 -1.33
CA TYR A 53 1.31 1.19 -2.48
C TYR A 53 1.78 -0.15 -3.05
N MET A 54 3.08 -0.38 -3.14
CA MET A 54 3.66 -1.64 -3.62
C MET A 54 3.43 -2.84 -2.69
N GLU A 55 3.05 -2.61 -1.43
CA GLU A 55 2.65 -3.65 -0.47
C GLU A 55 1.22 -4.15 -0.68
N PHE A 56 0.39 -3.41 -1.42
CA PHE A 56 -0.93 -3.90 -1.79
C PHE A 56 -0.82 -5.05 -2.78
N ASP A 57 -1.82 -5.92 -2.74
CA ASP A 57 -2.06 -6.90 -3.78
C ASP A 57 -2.74 -6.18 -4.96
N LEU A 58 -1.92 -5.78 -5.93
CA LEU A 58 -2.35 -4.99 -7.08
C LEU A 58 -2.79 -5.92 -8.21
N ASN A 59 -3.80 -5.49 -8.96
CA ASN A 59 -4.24 -6.22 -10.14
C ASN A 59 -3.23 -6.11 -11.30
N ASP A 60 -3.52 -6.76 -12.43
CA ASP A 60 -2.65 -6.79 -13.61
C ASP A 60 -2.38 -5.40 -14.24
N LYS A 61 -3.20 -4.39 -13.90
CA LYS A 61 -3.02 -2.99 -14.36
C LYS A 61 -2.15 -2.17 -13.41
N GLY A 62 -1.84 -2.73 -12.24
CA GLY A 62 -1.13 -2.06 -11.17
C GLY A 62 -2.02 -1.21 -10.27
N ASP A 63 -3.34 -1.46 -10.27
CA ASP A 63 -4.31 -0.71 -9.44
C ASP A 63 -4.78 -1.56 -8.25
N ILE A 64 -5.24 -0.89 -7.18
CA ILE A 64 -5.87 -1.55 -6.04
C ILE A 64 -7.32 -1.84 -6.39
N ASP A 65 -7.70 -3.11 -6.44
CA ASP A 65 -9.10 -3.52 -6.53
C ASP A 65 -9.70 -3.81 -5.14
N MET A 66 -10.98 -4.19 -5.12
CA MET A 66 -11.70 -4.55 -3.89
C MET A 66 -10.98 -5.63 -3.08
N MET A 67 -10.36 -6.60 -3.75
CA MET A 67 -9.69 -7.72 -3.10
C MET A 67 -8.34 -7.29 -2.52
N GLY A 68 -7.58 -6.48 -3.26
CA GLY A 68 -6.35 -5.86 -2.78
C GLY A 68 -6.57 -5.01 -1.54
N LEU A 69 -7.63 -4.19 -1.54
CA LEU A 69 -8.02 -3.41 -0.38
C LEU A 69 -8.43 -4.29 0.80
N LYS A 70 -9.29 -5.31 0.57
CA LYS A 70 -9.74 -6.24 1.61
C LYS A 70 -8.55 -6.92 2.30
N ARG A 71 -7.62 -7.48 1.51
CA ARG A 71 -6.44 -8.20 2.01
C ARG A 71 -5.53 -7.29 2.84
N MET A 72 -5.32 -6.05 2.41
CA MET A 72 -4.52 -5.09 3.17
C MET A 72 -5.15 -4.78 4.52
N LEU A 73 -6.46 -4.49 4.56
CA LEU A 73 -7.14 -4.16 5.81
C LEU A 73 -7.20 -5.36 6.76
N GLU A 74 -7.37 -6.57 6.25
CA GLU A 74 -7.29 -7.80 7.06
C GLU A 74 -5.89 -7.98 7.67
N LYS A 75 -4.82 -7.72 6.92
CA LYS A 75 -3.43 -7.77 7.41
C LYS A 75 -3.19 -6.78 8.55
N LEU A 76 -3.86 -5.63 8.53
CA LEU A 76 -3.81 -4.61 9.58
C LEU A 76 -4.76 -4.88 10.76
N GLY A 77 -5.52 -5.98 10.74
CA GLY A 77 -6.54 -6.28 11.76
C GLY A 77 -7.79 -5.40 11.69
N LEU A 78 -7.99 -4.70 10.57
CA LEU A 78 -9.05 -3.72 10.34
C LEU A 78 -10.10 -4.25 9.34
N ALA A 79 -10.48 -5.52 9.46
CA ALA A 79 -11.41 -6.16 8.54
C ALA A 79 -12.71 -5.36 8.37
N LYS A 80 -13.19 -5.25 7.12
CA LYS A 80 -14.38 -4.47 6.74
C LYS A 80 -15.38 -5.33 5.98
N THR A 81 -16.64 -4.93 6.05
CA THR A 81 -17.71 -5.52 5.23
C THR A 81 -17.56 -5.12 3.77
N HIS A 82 -18.17 -5.89 2.86
CA HIS A 82 -18.14 -5.58 1.43
C HIS A 82 -18.70 -4.18 1.11
N LEU A 83 -19.75 -3.76 1.81
CA LEU A 83 -20.36 -2.45 1.61
C LEU A 83 -19.43 -1.31 2.05
N GLU A 84 -18.72 -1.47 3.17
CA GLU A 84 -17.71 -0.49 3.62
C GLU A 84 -16.54 -0.39 2.64
N LEU A 85 -16.04 -1.53 2.14
CA LEU A 85 -14.99 -1.54 1.13
C LEU A 85 -15.42 -0.79 -0.14
N LYS A 86 -16.63 -1.07 -0.65
CA LYS A 86 -17.17 -0.38 -1.83
C LYS A 86 -17.31 1.13 -1.61
N LYS A 87 -17.73 1.56 -0.42
CA LYS A 87 -17.81 2.98 -0.06
C LYS A 87 -16.44 3.64 -0.04
N MET A 88 -15.44 2.99 0.59
CA MET A 88 -14.06 3.49 0.63
C MET A 88 -13.47 3.62 -0.78
N MET A 89 -13.68 2.62 -1.65
CA MET A 89 -13.23 2.68 -3.03
C MET A 89 -13.88 3.83 -3.80
N SER A 90 -15.20 3.97 -3.70
CA SER A 90 -15.94 5.02 -4.39
C SER A 90 -15.65 6.44 -3.90
N GLU A 91 -15.12 6.59 -2.68
CA GLU A 91 -14.70 7.88 -2.13
C GLU A 91 -13.37 8.34 -2.74
N VAL A 92 -12.50 7.39 -3.07
CA VAL A 92 -11.11 7.66 -3.48
C VAL A 92 -10.92 7.58 -5.00
N ALA A 93 -11.56 6.61 -5.66
CA ALA A 93 -11.40 6.39 -7.08
C ALA A 93 -11.91 7.59 -7.91
N GLY A 94 -11.00 8.23 -8.66
CA GLY A 94 -11.32 9.30 -9.60
C GLY A 94 -11.74 8.80 -10.98
N GLY A 95 -11.54 7.51 -11.27
CA GLY A 95 -11.89 6.88 -12.54
C GLY A 95 -13.41 6.64 -12.73
N PRO A 96 -13.86 6.42 -13.98
CA PRO A 96 -15.28 6.29 -14.32
C PRO A 96 -15.96 5.05 -13.71
N SER A 97 -15.23 3.94 -13.55
CA SER A 97 -15.78 2.70 -13.00
C SER A 97 -15.82 2.66 -11.47
N LYS A 98 -15.11 3.55 -10.75
CA LYS A 98 -14.98 3.56 -9.28
C LYS A 98 -14.64 2.21 -8.60
N ASP A 99 -14.21 1.24 -9.40
CA ASP A 99 -13.98 -0.16 -9.02
C ASP A 99 -12.50 -0.45 -8.75
N THR A 100 -11.62 0.53 -8.98
CA THR A 100 -10.18 0.44 -8.74
C THR A 100 -9.62 1.79 -8.29
N ILE A 101 -8.58 1.77 -7.45
CA ILE A 101 -7.83 2.94 -7.02
C ILE A 101 -6.46 2.91 -7.69
N SER A 102 -6.23 3.84 -8.60
CA SER A 102 -4.93 4.00 -9.24
C SER A 102 -3.91 4.63 -8.29
N TYR A 103 -2.63 4.62 -8.66
CA TYR A 103 -1.62 5.30 -7.85
C TYR A 103 -1.84 6.81 -7.74
N HIS A 104 -2.37 7.45 -8.80
CA HIS A 104 -2.74 8.87 -8.75
C HIS A 104 -3.84 9.13 -7.72
N ASP A 105 -4.92 8.33 -7.76
CA ASP A 105 -6.03 8.43 -6.79
C ASP A 105 -5.52 8.26 -5.35
N PHE A 106 -4.59 7.32 -5.16
CA PHE A 106 -3.97 7.07 -3.86
C PHE A 106 -3.15 8.27 -3.37
N LEU A 107 -2.31 8.86 -4.22
CA LEU A 107 -1.53 10.04 -3.87
C LEU A 107 -2.41 11.26 -3.62
N ASP A 108 -3.41 11.51 -4.47
CA ASP A 108 -4.39 12.58 -4.28
C ASP A 108 -5.14 12.44 -2.94
N MET A 109 -5.47 11.21 -2.54
CA MET A 109 -6.04 10.94 -1.21
C MET A 109 -5.04 11.25 -0.09
N MET A 110 -3.81 10.74 -0.19
CA MET A 110 -2.81 10.84 0.88
C MET A 110 -2.30 12.29 1.08
N LEU A 111 -2.15 13.06 0.00
CA LEU A 111 -1.71 14.46 0.03
C LEU A 111 -2.89 15.44 0.16
N GLY A 112 -4.10 15.04 -0.21
CA GLY A 112 -5.28 15.90 -0.18
C GLY A 112 -5.76 16.26 1.23
N LYS A 113 -6.46 17.40 1.34
CA LYS A 113 -7.06 17.86 2.61
C LYS A 113 -8.30 17.06 3.05
N ARG A 114 -8.85 16.22 2.17
CA ARG A 114 -10.03 15.39 2.47
C ARG A 114 -9.64 14.20 3.36
N ASN A 115 -10.33 14.05 4.48
CA ASN A 115 -10.14 12.94 5.42
C ASN A 115 -10.97 11.72 4.98
N ALA A 116 -10.52 11.06 3.90
CA ALA A 116 -11.13 9.80 3.48
C ALA A 116 -10.95 8.73 4.57
N ILE A 117 -11.92 7.84 4.74
CA ILE A 117 -11.82 6.79 5.78
C ILE A 117 -10.59 5.92 5.53
N LEU A 118 -10.32 5.61 4.26
CA LEU A 118 -9.15 4.83 3.87
C LEU A 118 -7.84 5.50 4.30
N LYS A 119 -7.72 6.82 4.15
CA LYS A 119 -6.54 7.59 4.58
C LYS A 119 -6.28 7.45 6.08
N ILE A 120 -7.34 7.59 6.89
CA ILE A 120 -7.25 7.48 8.35
C ILE A 120 -6.74 6.09 8.76
N LEU A 121 -7.31 5.04 8.16
CA LEU A 121 -6.91 3.66 8.44
C LEU A 121 -5.46 3.37 8.02
N MET A 122 -4.98 3.99 6.94
CA MET A 122 -3.59 3.86 6.51
C MET A 122 -2.63 4.47 7.52
N PHE A 123 -2.93 5.66 8.08
CA PHE A 123 -2.10 6.25 9.14
C PHE A 123 -2.12 5.42 10.43
N GLU A 124 -3.29 4.93 10.83
CA GLU A 124 -3.41 4.05 12.00
C GLU A 124 -2.59 2.76 11.81
N GLY A 125 -2.66 2.15 10.62
CA GLY A 125 -1.89 0.95 10.28
C GLY A 125 -0.37 1.21 10.23
N MET A 126 0.05 2.34 9.67
CA MET A 126 1.46 2.72 9.61
C MET A 126 2.08 2.91 11.01
N GLY A 127 1.34 3.49 11.96
CA GLY A 127 1.80 3.60 13.35
C GLY A 127 2.03 2.24 14.00
N LYS A 128 1.09 1.30 13.82
CA LYS A 128 1.20 -0.06 14.37
C LYS A 128 2.36 -0.87 13.75
N GLU A 129 2.65 -0.68 12.46
CA GLU A 129 3.79 -1.32 11.80
C GLU A 129 5.14 -0.80 12.32
N GLN A 130 5.22 0.47 12.73
CA GLN A 130 6.43 1.04 13.30
C GLN A 130 6.68 0.51 14.71
N GLU A 131 5.65 0.42 15.55
CA GLU A 131 5.72 -0.21 16.89
C GLU A 131 6.16 -1.68 16.81
N GLN A 132 5.71 -2.44 15.80
CA GLN A 132 6.12 -3.83 15.60
C GLN A 132 7.56 -3.99 15.05
N LYS A 133 8.14 -2.98 14.40
CA LYS A 133 9.54 -3.04 13.95
C LYS A 133 10.53 -2.76 15.08
N ASP A 134 10.10 -2.05 16.12
CA ASP A 134 10.93 -1.70 17.29
C ASP A 134 10.96 -2.79 18.37
N VAL A 135 10.10 -3.80 18.31
CA VAL A 135 10.26 -4.99 19.17
C VAL A 135 11.44 -5.82 18.66
N GLY A 136 12.49 -5.87 19.48
CA GLY A 136 13.72 -6.60 19.21
C GLY A 136 13.47 -8.06 18.75
N PRO A 137 14.42 -8.66 18.04
CA PRO A 137 14.21 -9.94 17.39
C PRO A 137 13.69 -10.98 18.40
N PRO A 138 12.66 -11.77 18.02
CA PRO A 138 12.12 -12.79 18.91
C PRO A 138 13.26 -13.70 19.36
N SER A 139 13.35 -13.93 20.67
CA SER A 139 14.33 -14.86 21.24
C SER A 139 14.14 -16.21 20.55
N ARG A 140 15.18 -16.67 19.85
CA ARG A 140 15.17 -18.01 19.25
C ARG A 140 15.12 -19.00 20.40
N LYS A 141 13.95 -19.61 20.63
CA LYS A 141 13.87 -20.83 21.44
C LYS A 141 14.70 -21.88 20.74
N THR A 142 15.78 -22.31 21.40
CA THR A 142 16.66 -23.34 20.87
C THR A 142 16.14 -24.69 21.34
N PHE A 143 16.53 -25.76 20.66
CA PHE A 143 16.14 -27.13 21.05
C PHE A 143 16.56 -27.50 22.48
N SER A 144 17.43 -26.71 23.11
CA SER A 144 17.84 -26.81 24.51
C SER A 144 16.72 -26.45 25.51
N ASP A 145 15.61 -25.86 25.06
CA ASP A 145 14.50 -25.40 25.91
C ASP A 145 13.34 -26.42 26.04
N LEU A 146 13.54 -27.68 25.61
CA LEU A 146 12.57 -28.76 25.77
C LEU A 146 12.94 -29.63 26.99
N PRO A 147 11.96 -30.02 27.83
CA PRO A 147 12.18 -30.87 29.01
C PRO A 147 12.57 -32.31 28.68
#